data_AF-A0A329QQR9-F1
#
_entry.id   AF-A0A329QQR9-F1
#
_cell.length_a   1.000
_cell.length_b   1.000
_cell.length_c   1.000
_cell.angle_alpha   90.00
_cell.angle_beta   90.00
_cell.angle_gamma   90.00
#
_symmetry.space_group_name_H-M   'P 1'
#
loop_
_entity.id
_entity.type
_entity.pdbx_description
1 polymer ?
#
loop_
_entity_poly.entity_id
_entity_poly.type
_entity_poly.pdbx_seq_one_letter_code
_entity_poly.pdbx_strand_id
1 'polypeptide(L)' 'MSDQLYIQIIVNYVESAKALRQNTADVTAFNGSVQGTDFEALWQERDMIFHRWQNAASSLRELPPKYMAQAVAEIEKI' A
#
# COMPACT_ATOMS: atom_id res chain seq x y z
N MET A 1 12.77 -5.97 18.16
CA MET A 1 11.61 -5.08 17.93
C MET A 1 10.59 -5.25 19.04
N SER A 2 9.88 -4.19 19.42
CA SER A 2 8.75 -4.27 20.36
C SER A 2 7.46 -4.65 19.62
N ASP A 3 6.49 -5.19 20.36
CA ASP A 3 5.16 -5.54 19.83
C ASP A 3 4.46 -4.34 19.17
N GLN A 4 4.65 -3.14 19.72
CA GLN A 4 4.14 -1.90 19.14
C GLN A 4 4.73 -1.61 17.76
N LEU A 5 6.04 -1.82 17.57
CA LEU A 5 6.69 -1.61 16.28
C LEU A 5 6.23 -2.64 15.24
N TYR A 6 5.99 -3.89 15.65
CA TYR A 6 5.40 -4.91 14.76
C TYR A 6 4.00 -4.49 14.27
N ILE A 7 3.14 -4.00 15.17
CA ILE A 7 1.79 -3.51 14.81
C ILE A 7 1.88 -2.32 13.86
N GLN A 8 2.80 -1.38 14.09
CA GLN A 8 2.98 -0.23 13.20
C GLN A 8 3.42 -0.64 11.78
N ILE A 9 4.27 -1.65 11.65
CA ILE A 9 4.67 -2.20 10.34
C ILE A 9 3.47 -2.82 9.63
N ILE A 10 2.65 -3.60 10.33
CA ILE A 10 1.42 -4.19 9.78
C ILE A 10 0.48 -3.07 9.29
N VAL A 11 0.20 -2.07 10.13
CA VAL A 11 -0.68 -0.95 9.77
C VAL A 11 -0.15 -0.22 8.53
N ASN A 12 1.15 0.08 8.49
CA ASN A 12 1.72 0.78 7.34
C ASN A 12 1.64 -0.05 6.05
N TYR A 13 1.84 -1.37 6.13
CA TYR A 13 1.70 -2.27 4.99
C TYR A 13 0.24 -2.33 4.48
N VAL A 14 -0.71 -2.52 5.39
CA VAL A 14 -2.16 -2.60 5.08
C VAL A 14 -2.66 -1.29 4.47
N GLU A 15 -2.35 -0.15 5.07
CA GLU A 15 -2.79 1.14 4.55
C GLU A 15 -2.17 1.48 3.18
N SER A 16 -0.89 1.12 2.97
CA SER A 16 -0.26 1.31 1.66
C SER A 16 -0.86 0.39 0.59
N ALA A 17 -1.27 -0.84 0.96
CA ALA A 17 -1.95 -1.76 0.06
C ALA A 17 -3.36 -1.26 -0.31
N LYS A 18 -4.13 -0.74 0.66
CA LYS A 18 -5.42 -0.08 0.42
C LYS A 18 -5.28 1.10 -0.54
N ALA A 19 -4.31 1.97 -0.28
CA ALA A 19 -4.03 3.13 -1.14
C ALA A 19 -3.68 2.69 -2.56
N LEU A 20 -2.85 1.65 -2.73
CA LEU A 20 -2.47 1.15 -4.05
C LEU A 20 -3.68 0.59 -4.82
N ARG A 21 -4.58 -0.11 -4.12
CA ARG A 21 -5.82 -0.64 -4.71
C ARG A 21 -6.76 0.47 -5.13
N GLN A 22 -6.97 1.47 -4.27
CA GLN A 22 -7.82 2.63 -4.56
C GLN A 22 -7.26 3.42 -5.74
N ASN A 23 -5.98 3.80 -5.72
CA ASN A 23 -5.36 4.54 -6.82
C ASN A 23 -5.40 3.73 -8.14
N THR A 24 -5.23 2.41 -8.08
CA THR A 24 -5.40 1.56 -9.28
C THR A 24 -6.83 1.62 -9.83
N ALA A 25 -7.84 1.64 -8.95
CA ALA A 25 -9.23 1.84 -9.36
C ALA A 25 -9.44 3.23 -9.98
N ASP A 26 -8.86 4.28 -9.39
CA ASP A 26 -8.98 5.66 -9.88
C ASP A 26 -8.31 5.82 -11.25
N VAL A 27 -7.10 5.27 -11.45
CA VAL A 27 -6.42 5.23 -12.75
C VAL A 27 -7.23 4.46 -13.79
N THR A 28 -7.85 3.34 -13.41
CA THR A 28 -8.66 2.52 -14.31
C THR A 28 -9.98 3.20 -14.69
N ALA A 29 -10.58 3.93 -13.75
CA ALA A 29 -11.82 4.67 -13.95
C ALA A 29 -11.61 6.05 -14.57
N PHE A 30 -10.36 6.51 -14.73
CA PHE A 30 -10.05 7.82 -15.26
C PHE A 30 -10.56 7.96 -16.70
N ASN A 31 -11.41 8.96 -16.93
CA ASN A 31 -12.09 9.22 -18.20
C ASN A 31 -11.61 10.49 -18.91
N GLY A 32 -10.52 11.09 -18.43
CA GLY A 32 -9.90 12.26 -19.04
C GLY A 32 -8.79 11.93 -20.04
N SER A 33 -8.03 12.94 -20.45
CA SER A 33 -6.85 12.75 -21.29
C SER A 33 -5.68 12.18 -20.49
N VAL A 34 -5.08 11.08 -20.96
CA VAL A 34 -3.86 10.49 -20.38
C VAL A 34 -2.60 11.35 -20.59
N GLN A 35 -2.69 12.40 -21.40
CA GLN A 35 -1.64 13.40 -21.60
C GLN A 35 -1.88 14.67 -20.77
N GLY A 36 -2.95 14.70 -19.97
CA GLY A 36 -3.29 15.82 -19.10
C GLY A 36 -2.57 15.76 -17.75
N THR A 37 -2.46 16.91 -17.11
CA THR A 37 -1.85 17.07 -15.77
C THR A 37 -2.57 16.26 -14.69
N ASP A 38 -3.87 16.02 -14.84
CA ASP A 38 -4.67 15.27 -13.87
C ASP A 38 -4.29 13.77 -13.87
N PHE A 39 -4.04 13.20 -15.05
CA PHE A 39 -3.55 11.83 -15.16
C PHE A 39 -2.11 11.70 -14.68
N GLU A 40 -1.26 12.69 -14.99
CA GLU A 40 0.10 12.74 -14.48
C GLU A 40 0.13 12.77 -12.95
N ALA A 41 -0.73 13.57 -12.31
CA ALA A 41 -0.84 13.61 -10.85
C ALA A 41 -1.26 12.25 -10.26
N LEU A 42 -2.27 11.59 -10.84
CA LEU A 42 -2.68 10.24 -10.43
C LEU A 42 -1.54 9.22 -10.56
N TRP A 43 -0.73 9.34 -11.61
CA TRP A 43 0.40 8.45 -11.85
C TRP A 43 1.57 8.70 -10.90
N GLN A 44 1.89 9.96 -10.63
CA GLN A 44 2.91 10.33 -9.63
C GLN A 44 2.50 9.88 -8.22
N GLU A 45 1.23 10.03 -7.86
CA GLU A 45 0.69 9.51 -6.60
C GLU A 45 0.84 7.99 -6.53
N ARG A 46 0.53 7.28 -7.62
CA ARG A 46 0.70 5.82 -7.70
C ARG A 46 2.12 5.38 -7.42
N ASP A 47 3.10 6.08 -7.99
CA ASP A 47 4.53 5.76 -7.83
C ASP A 47 4.98 5.95 -6.38
N MET A 48 4.57 7.05 -5.74
CA MET A 48 4.79 7.27 -4.31
C MET A 48 4.15 6.17 -3.44
N ILE A 49 2.91 5.80 -3.71
CA ILE A 49 2.20 4.73 -2.99
C ILE A 49 2.92 3.40 -3.18
N PHE A 50 3.36 3.09 -4.40
CA PHE A 50 4.08 1.86 -4.72
C PHE A 50 5.39 1.76 -3.92
N HIS A 51 6.19 2.82 -3.89
CA HIS A 51 7.42 2.85 -3.10
C HIS A 51 7.15 2.68 -1.60
N ARG A 52 6.10 3.32 -1.07
CA ARG A 52 5.70 3.17 0.33
C ARG A 52 5.28 1.72 0.62
N TRP A 53 4.47 1.12 -0.24
CA TRP A 53 4.05 -0.27 -0.12
C TRP A 53 5.24 -1.24 -0.19
N GLN A 54 6.17 -1.04 -1.12
CA GLN A 54 7.36 -1.86 -1.27
C GLN A 54 8.27 -1.81 -0.03
N ASN A 55 8.45 -0.61 0.54
CA ASN A 55 9.22 -0.43 1.77
C ASN A 55 8.52 -1.13 2.95
N ALA A 56 7.20 -0.95 3.10
CA ALA A 56 6.42 -1.62 4.13
C ALA A 56 6.44 -3.15 3.98
N ALA A 57 6.35 -3.65 2.75
CA ALA A 57 6.43 -5.08 2.45
C ALA A 57 7.80 -5.67 2.81
N SER A 58 8.88 -4.89 2.61
CA SER A 58 10.22 -5.30 3.01
C SER A 58 10.32 -5.42 4.53
N SER A 59 9.84 -4.41 5.28
CA SER A 59 9.78 -4.49 6.76
C SER A 59 8.88 -5.60 7.27
N LEU A 60 7.79 -5.92 6.55
CA LEU A 60 6.88 -7.00 6.93
C LEU A 60 7.57 -8.38 6.93
N ARG A 61 8.52 -8.61 6.02
CA ARG A 61 9.27 -9.87 5.93
C ARG A 61 10.20 -10.13 7.12
N GLU A 62 10.51 -9.09 7.89
CA GLU A 62 11.34 -9.18 9.09
C GLU A 62 10.50 -9.53 10.34
N LEU A 63 9.17 -9.58 10.22
CA LEU A 63 8.28 -9.85 11.34
C LEU A 63 8.29 -11.34 11.73
N PRO A 64 8.14 -11.65 13.03
CA PRO A 64 7.85 -13.00 13.48
C PRO A 64 6.59 -13.58 12.80
N PRO A 65 6.50 -14.91 12.60
CA PRO A 65 5.39 -15.54 11.87
C PRO A 65 3.99 -15.16 12.37
N LYS A 66 3.81 -14.99 13.69
CA LYS A 66 2.52 -14.59 14.28
C LYS A 66 2.01 -13.23 13.75
N TYR A 67 2.92 -12.30 13.48
CA TYR A 67 2.58 -10.96 12.97
C TYR A 67 2.44 -10.93 11.46
N MET A 68 3.20 -11.77 10.73
CA MET A 68 2.95 -11.98 9.30
C MET A 68 1.55 -12.54 9.06
N ALA A 69 1.11 -13.52 9.85
CA ALA A 69 -0.25 -14.07 9.75
C ALA A 69 -1.34 -13.01 10.01
N GLN A 70 -1.10 -12.11 10.97
CA GLN A 70 -2.01 -10.96 11.20
C GLN A 70 -2.06 -10.04 9.98
N ALA A 71 -0.92 -9.72 9.37
CA ALA A 71 -0.90 -8.89 8.17
C ALA A 71 -1.66 -9.53 6.99
N VAL A 72 -1.55 -10.84 6.79
CA VAL A 72 -2.32 -11.57 5.77
C VAL A 72 -3.82 -11.43 6.05
N ALA A 73 -4.25 -11.69 7.29
CA ALA A 73 -5.66 -11.57 7.67
C ALA A 73 -6.22 -10.15 7.51
N GLU A 74 -5.42 -9.10 7.70
CA GLU A 74 -5.85 -7.72 7.44
C GLU A 74 -5.90 -7.39 5.94
N ILE A 75 -4.99 -7.93 5.12
CA ILE A 75 -5.03 -7.75 3.66
C ILE A 75 -6.25 -8.42 3.04
N GLU A 76 -6.67 -9.59 3.54
CA GLU A 76 -7.85 -10.31 3.05
C GLU A 76 -9.17 -9.54 3.22
N LYS A 77 -9.18 -8.49 4.07
CA LYS A 77 -10.35 -7.63 4.30
C LYS A 77 -10.44 -6.46 3.31
N ILE A 78 -9.45 -6.28 2.44
CA ILE A 78 -9.37 -5.20 1.44
C ILE A 78 -9.92 -5.70 0.09
#